data_AF-Q85BU2-F1
#
_entry.id   AF-Q85BU2-F1
#
_cell.length_a   1.000
_cell.length_b   1.000
_cell.length_c   1.000
_cell.angle_alpha   90.00
_cell.angle_beta   90.00
_cell.angle_gamma   90.00
#
_symmetry.space_group_name_H-M   'P 1'
#
loop_
_entity.id
_entity.type
_entity.pdbx_description
1 polymer ?
#
loop_
_entity_poly.entity_id
_entity_poly.type
_entity_poly.pdbx_seq_one_letter_code
_entity_poly.pdbx_strand_id
1 'polypeptide(L)'
;IGHQWYWSYEYNDFYMINFDSFMISDLMNDNNLFRLLDVDNRMVVPLNNQIRLLINSSDVIHSFAMPSLGVKVDAVPGRINQIMMILNRPGLFYGQCSEICG
;
A
#
# COMPACT_ATOMS: atom_id res chain seq x y z
N ILE A 1 7.06 0.53 1.14
CA ILE A 1 7.92 0.25 2.30
C ILE A 1 7.06 0.35 3.55
N GLY A 2 7.09 -0.67 4.41
CA GLY A 2 6.38 -0.66 5.69
C GLY A 2 7.14 0.14 6.75
N HIS A 3 6.41 0.94 7.50
CA HIS A 3 6.87 1.69 8.67
C HIS A 3 5.85 1.52 9.80
N GLN A 4 6.24 1.76 11.04
CA GLN A 4 5.34 1.74 12.19
C GLN A 4 4.19 2.73 11.98
N TRP A 5 3.06 2.11 11.62
CA TRP A 5 1.73 2.62 11.34
C TRP A 5 1.54 3.51 10.10
N TYR A 6 2.39 3.37 9.07
CA TYR A 6 2.14 3.94 7.74
C TYR A 6 2.90 3.19 6.63
N TRP A 7 2.58 3.51 5.37
CA TRP A 7 3.27 2.97 4.20
C TRP A 7 3.87 4.10 3.37
N SER A 8 5.10 3.91 2.88
CA SER A 8 5.71 4.79 1.88
C SER A 8 5.74 4.11 0.52
N TYR A 9 5.44 4.83 -0.55
CA TYR A 9 5.47 4.32 -1.91
C TYR A 9 6.51 5.07 -2.74
N GLU A 10 7.19 4.34 -3.61
CA GLU A 10 8.23 4.88 -4.50
C GLU A 10 7.99 4.41 -5.94
N TYR A 11 8.02 5.36 -6.88
CA TYR A 11 7.90 5.09 -8.32
C TYR A 11 9.19 5.46 -9.05
N ASN A 12 10.24 4.65 -8.93
CA ASN A 12 11.56 5.04 -9.43
C ASN A 12 11.76 4.93 -10.95
N ASP A 13 10.79 4.37 -11.70
CA ASP A 13 10.95 4.05 -13.13
C ASP A 13 10.89 5.28 -14.08
N PHE A 14 10.23 6.38 -13.69
CA PHE A 14 9.99 7.51 -14.60
C PHE A 14 10.31 8.88 -14.00
N TYR A 15 9.76 9.15 -12.82
CA TYR A 15 9.97 10.36 -12.04
C TYR A 15 10.18 9.87 -10.63
N MET A 16 11.29 10.19 -9.97
CA MET A 16 11.56 9.76 -8.59
C MET A 16 10.51 10.34 -7.63
N ILE A 17 9.32 9.76 -7.64
CA ILE A 17 8.18 10.13 -6.83
C ILE A 17 8.20 9.23 -5.61
N ASN A 18 8.25 9.86 -4.45
CA ASN A 18 8.10 9.20 -3.17
C ASN A 18 7.07 9.97 -2.33
N PHE A 19 6.24 9.25 -1.59
CA PHE A 19 5.28 9.84 -0.66
C PHE A 19 4.90 8.83 0.41
N ASP A 20 4.46 9.37 1.54
CA ASP A 20 3.93 8.61 2.66
C ASP A 20 2.41 8.57 2.60
N SER A 21 1.83 7.46 3.07
CA SER A 21 0.40 7.18 3.10
C SER A 21 -0.02 6.85 4.52
N PHE A 22 -0.74 7.79 5.13
CA PHE A 22 -1.25 7.70 6.50
C PHE A 22 -2.76 7.49 6.49
N MET A 23 -3.24 6.74 7.48
CA MET A 23 -4.67 6.59 7.73
C MET A 23 -5.27 7.93 8.15
N ILE A 24 -6.41 8.30 7.56
CA ILE A 24 -7.14 9.52 7.95
C ILE A 24 -7.86 9.26 9.28
N SER A 25 -7.53 10.05 10.33
CA SER A 25 -8.12 9.92 11.68
C SER A 25 -9.42 10.71 11.86
N ASP A 26 -9.56 11.86 11.20
CA ASP A 26 -10.70 12.77 11.37
C ASP A 26 -11.71 12.63 10.24
N LEU A 27 -12.82 11.95 10.54
CA LEU A 27 -13.99 11.82 9.66
C LEU A 27 -14.96 13.01 9.76
N MET A 28 -14.59 14.07 10.48
CA MET A 28 -15.54 15.09 10.96
C MET A 28 -16.26 15.84 9.84
N ASN A 29 -15.73 15.86 8.61
CA ASN A 29 -16.26 16.69 7.52
C ASN A 29 -16.61 15.95 6.23
N ASP A 30 -16.43 14.64 6.11
CA ASP A 30 -16.73 13.94 4.86
C ASP A 30 -17.35 12.54 5.06
N ASN A 31 -18.67 12.46 4.89
CA ASN A 31 -19.44 11.22 5.00
C ASN A 31 -19.11 10.18 3.91
N ASN A 32 -18.29 10.54 2.92
CA ASN A 32 -17.92 9.67 1.81
C ASN A 32 -16.68 8.80 2.08
N LEU A 33 -16.03 8.97 3.24
CA LEU A 33 -14.83 8.24 3.60
C LEU A 33 -15.13 6.98 4.43
N PHE A 34 -14.40 5.91 4.15
CA PHE A 34 -14.44 4.68 4.92
C PHE A 34 -13.53 4.77 6.15
N ARG A 35 -14.13 4.70 7.32
CA ARG A 35 -13.45 4.64 8.62
C ARG A 35 -12.40 3.51 8.64
N LEU A 36 -11.16 3.83 9.06
CA LEU A 36 -10.00 2.93 9.15
C LEU A 36 -9.49 2.33 7.82
N LEU A 37 -9.97 2.82 6.67
CA LEU A 37 -9.57 2.32 5.35
C LEU A 37 -9.03 3.42 4.44
N ASP A 38 -9.59 4.62 4.50
CA ASP A 38 -9.09 5.73 3.69
C ASP A 38 -7.77 6.30 4.24
N VAL A 39 -6.94 6.69 3.27
CA VAL A 39 -5.61 7.25 3.46
C VAL A 39 -5.53 8.62 2.79
N ASP A 40 -4.60 9.45 3.25
CA ASP A 40 -4.34 10.79 2.70
C ASP A 40 -3.81 10.74 1.26
N ASN A 41 -2.84 9.87 1.00
CA ASN A 41 -2.20 9.69 -0.30
C ASN A 41 -2.40 8.24 -0.77
N ARG A 42 -3.07 8.08 -1.91
CA ARG A 42 -3.36 6.76 -2.50
C ARG A 42 -2.24 6.33 -3.45
N MET A 43 -1.87 5.04 -3.38
CA MET A 43 -1.04 4.41 -4.41
C MET A 43 -1.82 4.34 -5.73
N VAL A 44 -1.35 5.06 -6.76
CA VAL A 44 -1.94 5.05 -8.10
C VAL A 44 -1.12 4.16 -9.01
N VAL A 45 -1.80 3.31 -9.79
CA VAL A 45 -1.17 2.38 -10.71
C VAL A 45 -1.97 2.27 -12.02
N PRO A 46 -1.31 2.03 -13.16
CA PRO A 46 -1.98 1.94 -14.45
C PRO A 46 -2.84 0.68 -14.59
N LEU A 47 -3.97 0.82 -15.28
CA LEU A 47 -4.84 -0.29 -15.67
C LEU A 47 -4.22 -1.12 -16.80
N ASN A 48 -4.50 -2.42 -16.85
CA ASN A 48 -4.11 -3.37 -17.90
C ASN A 48 -2.60 -3.49 -18.15
N ASN A 49 -1.78 -3.04 -17.20
CA ASN A 49 -0.34 -3.16 -17.24
C ASN A 49 0.14 -4.11 -16.14
N GLN A 50 1.18 -4.89 -16.46
CA GLN A 50 1.81 -5.75 -15.48
C GLN A 50 2.69 -4.88 -14.55
N ILE A 51 2.32 -4.81 -13.28
CA ILE A 51 3.00 -4.02 -12.26
C ILE A 51 3.86 -4.95 -11.41
N ARG A 52 5.11 -4.57 -11.17
CA ARG A 52 6.00 -5.23 -10.21
C ARG A 52 5.98 -4.44 -8.91
N LEU A 53 5.56 -5.09 -7.83
CA LEU A 53 5.71 -4.53 -6.48
C LEU A 53 6.97 -5.09 -5.84
N LEU A 54 7.77 -4.21 -5.26
CA LEU A 54 8.89 -4.53 -4.40
C LEU A 54 8.54 -4.10 -2.98
N ILE A 55 8.49 -5.06 -2.06
CA ILE A 55 7.91 -4.90 -0.72
C ILE A 55 9.01 -5.21 0.29
N ASN A 56 9.27 -4.25 1.18
CA ASN A 56 10.23 -4.32 2.27
C ASN A 56 9.71 -3.48 3.44
N SER A 57 10.31 -3.62 4.62
CA SER A 57 10.08 -2.80 5.80
C SER A 57 11.35 -2.05 6.21
N SER A 58 11.18 -0.90 6.86
CA SER A 58 12.27 -0.12 7.46
C SER A 58 12.52 -0.43 8.95
N ASP A 59 11.55 -1.05 9.63
CA ASP A 59 11.57 -1.24 11.09
C ASP A 59 11.27 -2.67 11.53
N VAL A 60 10.00 -3.03 11.73
CA VAL A 60 9.51 -4.34 12.16
C VAL A 60 8.84 -5.06 11.00
N ILE A 61 8.33 -6.27 11.22
CA ILE A 61 7.62 -6.99 10.17
C ILE A 61 6.25 -6.35 9.96
N HIS A 62 5.90 -6.10 8.69
CA HIS A 62 4.55 -5.74 8.26
C HIS A 62 4.09 -6.74 7.19
N SER A 63 2.85 -6.63 6.71
CA SER A 63 2.39 -7.41 5.56
C SER A 63 1.50 -6.57 4.67
N PHE A 64 1.93 -6.38 3.42
CA PHE A 64 1.19 -5.66 2.39
C PHE A 64 0.12 -6.57 1.83
N ALA A 65 -1.14 -6.29 2.15
CA ALA A 65 -2.26 -7.11 1.72
C ALA A 65 -3.35 -6.28 1.03
N MET A 66 -3.80 -6.78 -0.12
CA MET A 66 -4.92 -6.24 -0.89
C MET A 66 -5.83 -7.41 -1.32
N PRO A 67 -6.81 -7.81 -0.49
CA PRO A 67 -7.57 -9.05 -0.67
C PRO A 67 -8.30 -9.16 -2.01
N SER A 68 -8.87 -8.06 -2.51
CA SER A 68 -9.55 -7.99 -3.81
C SER A 68 -8.64 -8.27 -5.00
N LEU A 69 -7.33 -8.13 -4.82
CA LEU A 69 -6.31 -8.43 -5.83
C LEU A 69 -5.61 -9.77 -5.56
N GLY A 70 -5.98 -10.49 -4.50
CA GLY A 70 -5.31 -11.72 -4.09
C GLY A 70 -3.85 -11.52 -3.67
N VAL A 71 -3.48 -10.30 -3.27
CA VAL A 71 -2.12 -9.96 -2.86
C VAL A 71 -2.02 -10.03 -1.34
N LYS A 72 -1.07 -10.80 -0.83
CA LYS A 72 -0.57 -10.72 0.54
C LYS A 72 0.92 -11.06 0.52
N VAL A 73 1.76 -10.12 0.92
CA VAL A 73 3.22 -10.28 0.91
C VAL A 73 3.82 -9.60 2.13
N ASP A 74 4.61 -10.34 2.87
CA ASP A 74 5.26 -9.82 4.07
C ASP A 74 6.36 -8.82 3.70
N ALA A 75 6.43 -7.73 4.44
CA ALA A 75 7.47 -6.72 4.41
C ALA A 75 8.42 -6.99 5.57
N VAL A 76 9.56 -7.63 5.27
CA VAL A 76 10.52 -8.08 6.27
C VAL A 76 11.77 -7.19 6.20
N PRO A 77 12.20 -6.55 7.31
CA PRO A 77 13.38 -5.69 7.32
C PRO A 77 14.61 -6.41 6.76
N GLY A 78 15.33 -5.74 5.86
CA GLY A 78 16.51 -6.30 5.20
C GLY A 78 16.22 -7.29 4.06
N ARG A 79 14.94 -7.49 3.67
CA ARG A 79 14.55 -8.35 2.55
C ARG A 79 13.57 -7.65 1.61
N ILE A 80 13.87 -7.69 0.32
CA ILE A 80 12.96 -7.20 -0.73
C ILE A 80 12.20 -8.40 -1.31
N ASN A 81 10.91 -8.48 -1.00
CA ASN A 81 9.99 -9.43 -1.63
C ASN A 81 9.40 -8.83 -2.91
N GLN A 82 9.19 -9.67 -3.93
CA GLN A 82 8.64 -9.24 -5.21
C GLN A 82 7.34 -9.98 -5.52
N ILE A 83 6.34 -9.25 -6.00
CA ILE A 83 5.12 -9.82 -6.59
C ILE A 83 4.74 -9.07 -7.87
N MET A 84 4.11 -9.77 -8.80
CA MET A 84 3.52 -9.16 -10.00
C MET A 84 2.00 -9.08 -9.84
N MET A 85 1.40 -7.96 -10.21
CA MET A 85 -0.05 -7.80 -10.24
C MET A 85 -0.51 -7.15 -11.54
N ILE A 86 -1.73 -7.44 -11.96
CA ILE A 86 -2.39 -6.80 -13.10
C ILE A 86 -3.81 -6.40 -12.69
N LEU A 87 -4.18 -5.17 -13.02
CA LEU A 87 -5.51 -4.63 -12.73
C LEU A 87 -6.33 -4.64 -14.02
N ASN A 88 -7.41 -5.42 -14.01
CA ASN A 88 -8.30 -5.56 -15.18
C ASN A 88 -9.55 -4.67 -15.10
N ARG A 89 -9.73 -3.95 -14.00
CA ARG A 89 -10.87 -3.04 -13.77
C ARG A 89 -10.40 -1.77 -13.05
N PRO A 90 -10.87 -0.58 -13.45
CA PRO A 90 -10.60 0.65 -12.71
C PRO A 90 -11.40 0.66 -11.41
N GLY A 91 -10.87 1.32 -10.39
CA GLY A 91 -11.55 1.48 -9.10
C GLY A 91 -10.59 1.73 -7.96
N LEU A 92 -11.16 1.81 -6.75
CA LEU A 92 -10.42 1.84 -5.49
C LEU A 92 -10.39 0.44 -4.91
N PHE A 93 -9.19 -0.02 -4.57
CA PHE A 93 -8.97 -1.30 -3.90
C PHE A 93 -8.36 -1.00 -2.54
N TYR A 94 -8.94 -1.60 -1.50
CA TYR A 94 -8.54 -1.37 -0.13
C TYR A 94 -7.82 -2.58 0.44
N GLY A 95 -6.92 -2.31 1.36
CA GLY A 95 -6.06 -3.27 2.02
C GLY A 95 -5.70 -2.80 3.43
N GLN A 96 -5.24 -3.72 4.28
CA GLN A 96 -4.78 -3.42 5.62
C GLN A 96 -3.48 -4.18 5.90
N CYS A 97 -2.65 -3.65 6.80
CA CYS A 97 -1.51 -4.40 7.29
C CYS A 97 -1.98 -5.72 7.91
N SER A 98 -1.41 -6.83 7.46
CA SER A 98 -1.86 -8.18 7.83
C SER A 98 -0.82 -8.96 8.67
N GLU A 99 0.03 -8.23 9.40
CA GLU A 99 1.01 -8.74 10.35
C GLU A 99 1.09 -7.81 11.58
N ILE A 100 1.37 -8.36 12.75
CA ILE A 100 1.46 -7.57 13.98
C ILE A 100 2.73 -6.70 13.96
N CYS A 101 2.57 -5.37 14.04
CA CYS A 101 3.67 -4.41 13.86
C CYS A 101 3.85 -3.42 15.04
N GLY A 102 3.22 -3.71 16.18
CA GLY A 102 3.19 -2.84 17.36
C GLY A 102 1.77 -2.45 17.73
#